data_AF-B8BQ25-F1
#
_entry.id   AF-B8BQ25-F1
#
_cell.length_a   1.000
_cell.length_b   1.000
_cell.length_c   1.000
_cell.angle_alpha   90.00
_cell.angle_beta   90.00
_cell.angle_gamma   90.00
#
_symmetry.space_group_name_H-M   'P 1'
#
loop_
_entity.id
_entity.type
_entity.pdbx_description
1 polymer ?
#
loop_
_entity_poly.entity_id
_entity_poly.type
_entity_poly.pdbx_seq_one_letter_code
_entity_poly.pdbx_strand_id
1 'polypeptide(L)'
;MVTTRSQSGSGSTSDDGGRRGSPPSPLTIGVMYLLIGAFLSFTSGRDPSQPLSPEDLIDDLVPTIVVICLFLVSYSLYDVMAVGGEKMKHGLTDKTYASYSASKLPEEVYLAQRAQLNQVEQMTSFVVSSISFSLLVNGKLGAVLSFIWTVLRRYYASKYRAAAGKRFDQMGLGAYTIPAYFIMNGMLMGSVVQCVRILLKQY
;
A
#
# COMPACT_ATOMS: atom_id res chain seq x y z
N MET A 1 8.55 26.63 50.97
CA MET A 1 7.75 27.70 50.33
C MET A 1 8.25 27.80 48.88
N VAL A 2 7.57 27.14 47.95
CA VAL A 2 8.02 26.99 46.55
C VAL A 2 7.04 27.77 45.68
N THR A 3 7.55 28.78 44.99
CA THR A 3 6.79 29.75 44.21
C THR A 3 6.50 29.19 42.82
N THR A 4 5.25 28.86 42.54
CA THR A 4 4.76 28.46 41.20
C THR A 4 4.67 29.67 40.29
N ARG A 5 5.52 29.74 39.25
CA ARG A 5 5.34 30.68 38.13
C ARG A 5 4.34 30.11 37.14
N SER A 6 3.15 30.71 37.11
CA SER A 6 2.19 30.59 36.00
C SER A 6 2.72 31.37 34.80
N GLN A 7 3.09 30.68 33.72
CA GLN A 7 3.29 31.29 32.41
C GLN A 7 2.02 31.05 31.58
N SER A 8 1.15 32.05 31.53
CA SER A 8 0.04 32.13 30.59
C SER A 8 0.56 32.58 29.22
N GLY A 9 1.05 31.64 28.42
CA GLY A 9 1.35 31.87 27.01
C GLY A 9 0.09 31.72 26.17
N SER A 10 -0.60 32.83 25.88
CA SER A 10 -1.67 32.89 24.88
C SER A 10 -1.05 32.86 23.48
N GLY A 11 -0.64 31.68 23.03
CA GLY A 11 -0.29 31.43 21.65
C GLY A 11 -1.56 31.41 20.81
N SER A 12 -1.81 32.49 20.07
CA SER A 12 -2.83 32.52 19.01
C SER A 12 -2.44 31.52 17.93
N THR A 13 -2.98 30.32 18.00
CA THR A 13 -3.00 29.38 16.87
C THR A 13 -3.85 30.04 15.79
N SER A 14 -3.18 30.64 14.81
CA SER A 14 -3.76 31.01 13.53
C SER A 14 -4.43 29.76 12.96
N ASP A 15 -5.76 29.80 13.03
CA ASP A 15 -6.70 28.84 12.48
C ASP A 15 -6.61 28.96 10.96
N ASP A 16 -5.52 28.42 10.40
CA ASP A 16 -5.34 28.31 8.97
C ASP A 16 -6.33 27.22 8.54
N GLY A 17 -7.58 27.66 8.32
CA GLY A 17 -8.73 26.92 7.84
C GLY A 17 -8.48 26.43 6.42
N GLY A 18 -7.43 25.62 6.27
CA GLY A 18 -7.04 24.91 5.08
C GLY A 18 -8.23 24.09 4.67
N ARG A 19 -8.93 24.60 3.66
CA ARG A 19 -10.09 23.98 3.04
C ARG A 19 -9.74 22.53 2.75
N ARG A 20 -10.19 21.62 3.63
CA ARG A 20 -10.13 20.17 3.39
C ARG A 20 -11.08 19.94 2.23
N GLY A 21 -10.54 19.97 1.01
CA GLY A 21 -11.31 19.67 -0.19
C GLY A 21 -11.97 18.31 -0.02
N SER A 22 -13.23 18.21 -0.45
CA SER A 22 -13.93 16.93 -0.46
C SER A 22 -13.10 15.92 -1.28
N PRO A 23 -13.04 14.65 -0.86
CA PRO A 23 -12.33 13.64 -1.63
C PRO A 23 -12.91 13.56 -3.05
N PRO A 24 -12.08 13.27 -4.07
CA PRO A 24 -12.58 13.06 -5.42
C PRO A 24 -13.68 11.99 -5.45
N SER A 25 -14.67 12.15 -6.32
CA SER A 25 -15.73 11.14 -6.45
C SER A 25 -15.15 9.79 -6.93
N PRO A 26 -15.74 8.65 -6.54
CA PRO A 26 -15.28 7.34 -7.03
C PRO A 26 -15.22 7.24 -8.55
N LEU A 27 -16.16 7.90 -9.25
CA LEU A 27 -16.17 7.98 -10.71
C LEU A 27 -14.91 8.69 -11.25
N THR A 28 -14.53 9.82 -10.64
CA THR A 28 -13.32 10.57 -11.05
C THR A 28 -12.07 9.70 -10.90
N ILE A 29 -11.94 9.01 -9.76
CA ILE A 29 -10.82 8.10 -9.49
C ILE A 29 -10.81 6.94 -10.49
N GLY A 30 -11.98 6.37 -10.79
CA GLY A 30 -12.12 5.30 -11.79
C GLY A 30 -11.69 5.73 -13.19
N VAL A 31 -12.08 6.93 -13.63
CA VAL A 31 -11.64 7.51 -14.91
C VAL A 31 -10.13 7.71 -14.93
N MET A 32 -9.53 8.22 -13.85
CA MET A 32 -8.08 8.37 -13.75
C MET A 32 -7.36 7.03 -13.88
N TYR A 33 -7.84 5.99 -13.19
CA TYR A 33 -7.27 4.65 -13.32
C TYR A 33 -7.43 4.06 -14.72
N LEU A 34 -8.57 4.30 -15.38
CA LEU A 34 -8.79 3.89 -16.77
C LEU A 34 -7.78 4.56 -17.71
N LEU A 35 -7.58 5.87 -17.58
CA LEU A 35 -6.64 6.61 -18.42
C LEU A 35 -5.19 6.12 -18.20
N ILE A 36 -4.79 5.89 -16.94
CA ILE A 36 -3.46 5.35 -16.61
C ILE A 36 -3.31 3.93 -17.15
N GLY A 37 -4.30 3.06 -16.93
CA GLY A 37 -4.28 1.69 -17.42
C GLY A 37 -4.23 1.62 -18.94
N ALA A 38 -5.03 2.44 -19.62
CA ALA A 38 -5.00 2.57 -21.07
C ALA A 38 -3.63 3.04 -21.55
N PHE A 39 -3.07 4.09 -20.94
CA PHE A 39 -1.73 4.55 -21.27
C PHE A 39 -0.71 3.42 -21.15
N LEU A 40 -0.63 2.74 -20.00
CA LEU A 40 0.29 1.63 -19.77
C LEU A 40 0.11 0.48 -20.78
N SER A 41 -1.15 0.11 -21.06
CA SER A 41 -1.46 -0.94 -22.03
C SER A 41 -1.03 -0.54 -23.44
N PHE A 42 -1.39 0.65 -23.92
CA PHE A 42 -1.11 1.05 -25.31
C PHE A 42 0.37 1.37 -25.55
N THR A 43 1.10 1.91 -24.57
CA THR A 43 2.52 2.27 -24.75
C THR A 43 3.48 1.13 -24.49
N SER A 44 3.09 0.17 -23.63
CA SER A 44 4.01 -0.86 -23.14
C SER A 44 3.46 -2.27 -23.20
N GLY A 45 2.18 -2.43 -23.56
CA GLY A 45 1.52 -3.71 -23.68
C GLY A 45 2.00 -4.51 -24.89
N ARG A 46 2.05 -5.83 -24.73
CA ARG A 46 2.35 -6.76 -25.83
C ARG A 46 1.39 -6.59 -27.00
N ASP A 47 1.84 -6.97 -28.19
CA ASP A 47 0.95 -7.06 -29.35
C ASP A 47 -0.10 -8.14 -29.09
N PRO A 48 -1.41 -7.82 -29.11
CA PRO A 48 -2.45 -8.80 -28.86
C PRO A 48 -2.51 -9.96 -29.88
N SER A 49 -1.81 -9.88 -31.02
CA SER A 49 -1.74 -10.95 -32.03
C SER A 49 -0.67 -12.01 -31.74
N GLN A 50 0.27 -11.73 -30.83
CA GLN A 50 1.38 -12.64 -30.55
C GLN A 50 1.01 -13.60 -29.41
N PRO A 51 1.04 -14.92 -29.65
CA PRO A 51 0.83 -15.89 -28.58
C PRO A 51 1.99 -15.83 -27.58
N LEU A 52 1.70 -15.96 -26.28
CA LEU A 52 2.76 -16.12 -25.27
C LEU A 52 3.44 -17.47 -25.46
N SER A 53 4.74 -17.47 -25.72
CA SER A 53 5.53 -18.69 -25.62
C SER A 53 5.76 -19.06 -24.14
N PRO A 54 6.00 -20.34 -23.82
CA PRO A 54 6.38 -20.75 -22.47
C PRO A 54 7.64 -20.03 -21.94
N GLU A 55 8.60 -19.75 -22.82
CA GLU A 55 9.83 -19.03 -22.49
C GLU A 55 9.54 -17.58 -22.08
N ASP A 56 8.71 -16.87 -22.85
CA ASP A 56 8.27 -15.51 -22.53
C ASP A 56 7.56 -15.44 -21.18
N LEU A 57 6.76 -16.47 -20.86
CA LEU A 57 6.04 -16.54 -19.59
C LEU A 57 7.00 -16.58 -18.39
N ILE A 58 8.10 -17.33 -18.49
CA ILE A 58 9.11 -17.40 -17.44
C ILE A 58 9.83 -16.06 -17.31
N ASP A 59 10.33 -15.53 -18.42
CA ASP A 59 11.11 -14.29 -18.44
C ASP A 59 10.31 -13.08 -17.95
N ASP A 60 9.01 -13.06 -18.22
CA ASP A 60 8.14 -11.97 -17.81
C ASP A 60 7.60 -12.11 -16.38
N LEU A 61 7.42 -13.33 -15.88
CA LEU A 61 6.91 -13.55 -14.52
C LEU A 61 7.99 -13.54 -13.45
N VAL A 62 9.14 -14.18 -13.71
CA VAL A 62 10.17 -14.41 -12.69
C VAL A 62 10.56 -13.13 -11.96
N PRO A 63 10.83 -11.99 -12.63
CA PRO A 63 11.16 -10.74 -11.93
C PRO A 63 10.06 -10.28 -10.97
N THR A 64 8.79 -10.39 -11.37
CA THR A 64 7.64 -10.02 -10.53
C THR A 64 7.46 -10.98 -9.36
N ILE A 65 7.65 -12.28 -9.56
CA ILE A 65 7.63 -13.28 -8.49
C ILE A 65 8.73 -13.00 -7.46
N VAL A 66 9.94 -12.65 -7.90
CA VAL A 66 11.03 -12.25 -6.99
C VAL A 66 10.59 -11.06 -6.12
N VAL A 67 9.97 -10.04 -6.70
CA VAL A 67 9.47 -8.88 -5.95
C VAL A 67 8.37 -9.28 -4.95
N ILE A 68 7.43 -10.14 -5.34
CA ILE A 68 6.38 -10.65 -4.43
C ILE A 68 7.02 -11.41 -3.27
N CYS A 69 7.99 -12.28 -3.52
CA CYS A 69 8.72 -13.01 -2.48
C CYS A 69 9.45 -12.05 -1.53
N LEU A 70 10.13 -11.03 -2.06
CA LEU A 70 10.78 -9.99 -1.25
C LEU A 70 9.77 -9.25 -0.36
N PHE A 71 8.59 -8.90 -0.90
CA PHE A 71 7.52 -8.31 -0.12
C PHE A 71 7.03 -9.24 0.99
N LEU A 72 6.80 -10.53 0.71
CA LEU A 72 6.32 -11.51 1.69
C LEU A 72 7.33 -11.75 2.82
N VAL A 73 8.62 -11.84 2.49
CA VAL A 73 9.71 -11.91 3.48
C VAL A 73 9.74 -10.64 4.32
N SER A 74 9.68 -9.46 3.68
CA SER A 74 9.60 -8.18 4.38
C SER A 74 8.37 -8.09 5.29
N TYR A 75 7.20 -8.52 4.82
CA TYR A 75 5.96 -8.54 5.61
C TYR A 75 6.11 -9.41 6.86
N SER A 76 6.67 -10.62 6.70
CA SER A 76 6.91 -11.53 7.81
C SER A 76 7.88 -10.93 8.83
N LEU A 77 9.02 -10.42 8.38
CA LEU A 77 10.07 -9.90 9.24
C LEU A 77 9.72 -8.56 9.91
N TYR A 78 9.05 -7.66 9.19
CA TYR A 78 8.87 -6.28 9.65
C TYR A 78 7.45 -5.94 10.02
N ASP A 79 6.43 -6.69 9.62
CA ASP A 79 5.04 -6.40 9.99
C ASP A 79 4.52 -7.41 11.00
N VAL A 80 4.68 -8.72 10.74
CA VAL A 80 4.26 -9.77 11.69
C VAL A 80 5.13 -9.75 12.95
N MET A 81 6.45 -9.83 12.82
CA MET A 81 7.34 -9.84 13.98
C MET A 81 7.33 -8.50 14.73
N ALA A 82 7.07 -7.38 14.06
CA ALA A 82 6.95 -6.08 14.73
C ALA A 82 5.76 -6.04 15.71
N VAL A 83 4.62 -6.65 15.34
CA VAL A 83 3.49 -6.81 16.27
C VAL A 83 3.88 -7.68 17.46
N GLY A 84 4.62 -8.77 17.21
CA GLY A 84 5.17 -9.61 18.28
C GLY A 84 6.10 -8.83 19.22
N GLY A 85 7.02 -8.04 18.66
CA GLY A 85 7.96 -7.22 19.41
C GLY A 85 7.28 -6.18 20.30
N GLU A 86 6.30 -5.44 19.78
CA GLU A 86 5.55 -4.48 20.60
C GLU A 86 4.73 -5.18 21.70
N LYS A 87 4.12 -6.35 21.41
CA LYS A 87 3.43 -7.13 22.45
C LYS A 87 4.39 -7.60 23.55
N MET A 88 5.59 -8.06 23.18
CA MET A 88 6.62 -8.46 24.14
C MET A 88 7.04 -7.29 25.03
N LYS A 89 7.28 -6.12 24.44
CA LYS A 89 7.66 -4.89 25.16
C LYS A 89 6.63 -4.48 26.23
N HIS A 90 5.35 -4.77 26.00
CA HIS A 90 4.27 -4.45 26.92
C HIS A 90 3.80 -5.65 27.78
N GLY A 91 4.51 -6.78 27.78
CA GLY A 91 4.17 -7.96 28.59
C GLY A 91 2.82 -8.60 28.19
N LEU A 92 2.53 -8.62 26.89
CA LEU A 92 1.24 -9.06 26.33
C LEU A 92 1.31 -10.42 25.62
N THR A 93 2.44 -11.13 25.66
CA THR A 93 2.62 -12.41 24.95
C THR A 93 1.70 -13.51 25.44
N ASP A 94 1.45 -13.57 26.74
CA ASP A 94 0.71 -14.68 27.38
C ASP A 94 -0.79 -14.37 27.54
N LYS A 95 -1.21 -13.20 27.06
CA LYS A 95 -2.60 -12.73 27.17
C LYS A 95 -3.44 -13.24 26.01
N THR A 96 -4.57 -13.87 26.32
CA THR A 96 -5.56 -14.32 25.32
C THR A 96 -6.36 -13.14 24.77
N TYR A 97 -6.91 -13.27 23.56
CA TYR A 97 -7.71 -12.21 22.93
C TYR A 97 -8.84 -11.68 23.84
N ALA A 98 -9.48 -12.58 24.58
CA ALA A 98 -10.56 -12.26 25.53
C ALA A 98 -10.12 -11.31 26.66
N SER A 99 -8.84 -11.35 27.06
CA SER A 99 -8.31 -10.46 28.11
C SER A 99 -8.07 -9.02 27.61
N TYR A 100 -8.04 -8.80 26.29
CA TYR A 100 -7.87 -7.47 25.71
C TYR A 100 -9.18 -6.70 25.56
N SER A 101 -10.33 -7.36 25.44
CA SER A 101 -11.60 -6.62 25.30
C SER A 101 -11.93 -5.75 26.51
N ALA A 102 -11.35 -6.07 27.67
CA ALA A 102 -11.49 -5.29 28.91
C ALA A 102 -10.41 -4.20 29.10
N SER A 103 -9.30 -4.22 28.34
CA SER A 103 -8.19 -3.28 28.51
C SER A 103 -7.81 -2.59 27.21
N LYS A 104 -7.71 -1.26 27.22
CA LYS A 104 -7.27 -0.49 26.05
C LYS A 104 -5.85 -0.93 25.68
N LEU A 105 -5.70 -1.52 24.49
CA LEU A 105 -4.39 -1.91 23.95
C LEU A 105 -3.44 -0.70 23.97
N PRO A 106 -2.15 -0.88 24.33
CA PRO A 106 -1.14 0.15 24.15
C PRO A 106 -1.15 0.64 22.70
N GLU A 107 -0.99 1.95 22.52
CA GLU A 107 -1.12 2.60 21.22
C GLU A 107 -0.13 2.02 20.20
N GLU A 108 1.10 1.74 20.63
CA GLU A 108 2.17 1.14 19.82
C GLU A 108 1.78 -0.23 19.27
N VAL A 109 1.17 -1.06 20.12
CA VAL A 109 0.68 -2.40 19.74
C VAL A 109 -0.47 -2.27 18.74
N TYR A 110 -1.41 -1.36 19.00
CA TYR A 110 -2.53 -1.08 18.10
C TYR A 110 -2.03 -0.59 16.72
N LEU A 111 -1.09 0.35 16.69
CA LEU A 111 -0.52 0.90 15.47
C LEU A 111 0.27 -0.16 14.69
N ALA A 112 1.05 -1.00 15.36
CA ALA A 112 1.71 -2.13 14.73
C ALA A 112 0.70 -3.10 14.11
N GLN A 113 -0.37 -3.43 14.82
CA GLN A 113 -1.44 -4.30 14.32
C GLN A 113 -2.16 -3.70 13.11
N ARG A 114 -2.52 -2.40 13.13
CA ARG A 114 -3.13 -1.78 11.94
C ARG A 114 -2.16 -1.66 10.77
N ALA A 115 -0.88 -1.36 11.01
CA ALA A 115 0.11 -1.39 9.95
C ALA A 115 0.17 -2.76 9.28
N GLN A 116 0.20 -3.84 10.06
CA GLN A 116 0.17 -5.22 9.54
C GLN A 116 -1.12 -5.51 8.77
N LEU A 117 -2.30 -5.26 9.35
CA LEU A 117 -3.58 -5.52 8.71
C LEU A 117 -3.75 -4.75 7.41
N ASN A 118 -3.32 -3.48 7.36
CA ASN A 118 -3.32 -2.68 6.14
C ASN A 118 -2.45 -3.30 5.02
N GLN A 119 -1.38 -4.05 5.35
CA GLN A 119 -0.62 -4.78 4.33
C GLN A 119 -1.37 -6.02 3.86
N VAL A 120 -1.97 -6.79 4.78
CA VAL A 120 -2.75 -8.00 4.44
C VAL A 120 -3.93 -7.65 3.54
N GLU A 121 -4.69 -6.61 3.88
CA GLU A 121 -5.86 -6.15 3.11
C GLU A 121 -5.50 -5.76 1.67
N GLN A 122 -4.26 -5.33 1.41
CA GLN A 122 -3.79 -4.89 0.10
C GLN A 122 -3.03 -5.98 -0.66
N MET A 123 -2.54 -7.00 0.04
CA MET A 123 -1.68 -8.05 -0.53
C MET A 123 -2.37 -8.83 -1.65
N THR A 124 -3.64 -9.18 -1.49
CA THR A 124 -4.39 -9.93 -2.53
C THR A 124 -4.49 -9.13 -3.82
N SER A 125 -4.92 -7.86 -3.74
CA SER A 125 -5.02 -6.97 -4.90
C SER A 125 -3.66 -6.72 -5.53
N PHE A 126 -2.61 -6.54 -4.72
CA PHE A 126 -1.24 -6.40 -5.19
C PHE A 126 -0.80 -7.61 -6.00
N VAL A 127 -0.83 -8.82 -5.43
CA VAL A 127 -0.40 -10.06 -6.09
C VAL A 127 -1.13 -10.28 -7.42
N VAL A 128 -2.46 -10.14 -7.43
CA VAL A 128 -3.27 -10.32 -8.64
C VAL A 128 -2.94 -9.26 -9.68
N SER A 129 -2.83 -7.99 -9.30
CA SER A 129 -2.50 -6.89 -10.22
C SER A 129 -1.10 -7.04 -10.82
N SER A 130 -0.10 -7.41 -10.02
CA SER A 130 1.28 -7.60 -10.44
C SER A 130 1.44 -8.77 -11.41
N ILE A 131 0.86 -9.93 -11.07
CA ILE A 131 0.92 -11.13 -11.92
C ILE A 131 0.18 -10.87 -13.23
N SER A 132 -1.06 -10.38 -13.17
CA SER A 132 -1.86 -10.11 -14.37
C SER A 132 -1.19 -9.08 -15.28
N PHE A 133 -0.65 -7.99 -14.73
CA PHE A 133 0.02 -6.97 -15.54
C PHE A 133 1.30 -7.48 -16.17
N SER A 134 2.10 -8.24 -15.42
CA SER A 134 3.32 -8.86 -15.95
C SER A 134 3.01 -9.86 -17.06
N LEU A 135 1.95 -10.66 -16.89
CA LEU A 135 1.54 -11.68 -17.86
C LEU A 135 0.82 -11.14 -19.08
N LEU A 136 0.07 -10.06 -18.97
CA LEU A 136 -0.79 -9.59 -20.06
C LEU A 136 -0.17 -8.36 -20.74
N VAL A 137 0.40 -7.46 -19.95
CA VAL A 137 0.88 -6.16 -20.43
C VAL A 137 2.38 -6.20 -20.68
N ASN A 138 3.20 -6.31 -19.63
CA ASN A 138 4.65 -6.21 -19.74
C ASN A 138 5.35 -6.71 -18.46
N GLY A 139 6.16 -7.77 -18.57
CA GLY A 139 6.83 -8.39 -17.41
C GLY A 139 7.82 -7.46 -16.71
N LYS A 140 8.72 -6.83 -17.47
CA LYS A 140 9.74 -5.90 -16.95
C LYS A 140 9.11 -4.71 -16.23
N LEU A 141 8.14 -4.06 -16.85
CA LEU A 141 7.45 -2.91 -16.25
C LEU A 141 6.60 -3.35 -15.05
N GLY A 142 5.96 -4.51 -15.11
CA GLY A 142 5.21 -5.09 -13.99
C GLY A 142 6.09 -5.31 -12.76
N ALA A 143 7.31 -5.81 -12.94
CA ALA A 143 8.26 -5.99 -11.85
C ALA A 143 8.73 -4.65 -11.25
N VAL A 144 9.06 -3.66 -12.09
CA VAL A 144 9.45 -2.32 -11.64
C VAL A 144 8.34 -1.64 -10.84
N LEU A 145 7.12 -1.63 -11.37
CA LEU A 145 5.96 -1.05 -10.69
C LEU A 145 5.66 -1.77 -9.37
N SER A 146 5.74 -3.11 -9.37
CA SER A 146 5.57 -3.91 -8.16
C SER A 146 6.64 -3.63 -7.10
N PHE A 147 7.88 -3.37 -7.53
CA PHE A 147 8.97 -3.02 -6.62
C PHE A 147 8.77 -1.64 -6.00
N ILE A 148 8.40 -0.64 -6.81
CA ILE A 148 8.07 0.71 -6.32
C ILE A 148 6.92 0.64 -5.32
N TRP A 149 5.86 -0.13 -5.63
CA TRP A 149 4.75 -0.36 -4.71
C TRP A 149 5.24 -0.96 -3.39
N THR A 150 6.06 -2.00 -3.44
CA THR A 150 6.62 -2.68 -2.26
C THR A 150 7.40 -1.71 -1.37
N VAL A 151 8.26 -0.87 -1.97
CA VAL A 151 9.03 0.16 -1.26
C VAL A 151 8.12 1.20 -0.60
N LEU A 152 7.13 1.73 -1.32
CA LEU A 152 6.16 2.68 -0.78
C LEU A 152 5.40 2.09 0.41
N ARG A 153 4.97 0.83 0.30
CA ARG A 153 4.27 0.11 1.38
C ARG A 153 5.15 -0.15 2.58
N ARG A 154 6.45 -0.39 2.38
CA ARG A 154 7.43 -0.53 3.48
C ARG A 154 7.61 0.79 4.22
N TYR A 155 7.75 1.92 3.51
CA TYR A 155 7.80 3.25 4.12
C TYR A 155 6.50 3.60 4.86
N TYR A 156 5.35 3.30 4.26
CA TYR A 156 4.05 3.48 4.88
C TYR A 156 3.98 2.77 6.24
N ALA A 157 4.26 1.47 6.30
CA ALA A 157 4.15 0.71 7.55
C ALA A 157 5.16 1.19 8.61
N SER A 158 6.37 1.57 8.21
CA SER A 158 7.37 2.12 9.14
C SER A 158 6.92 3.46 9.72
N LYS A 159 6.37 4.36 8.89
CA LYS A 159 5.82 5.65 9.35
C LYS A 159 4.58 5.47 10.22
N TYR A 160 3.71 4.53 9.87
CA TYR A 160 2.50 4.21 10.63
C TYR A 160 2.82 3.75 12.05
N ARG A 161 3.83 2.88 12.22
CA ARG A 161 4.27 2.43 13.55
C ARG A 161 4.95 3.53 14.36
N ALA A 162 5.75 4.38 13.71
CA ALA A 162 6.43 5.50 14.34
C ALA A 162 5.50 6.70 14.66
N ALA A 163 4.18 6.51 14.58
CA ALA A 163 3.19 7.54 14.80
C ALA A 163 2.58 7.56 16.20
N ALA A 164 3.03 6.69 17.11
CA ALA A 164 2.58 6.72 18.50
C ALA A 164 2.73 8.13 19.10
N GLY A 165 1.67 8.63 19.71
CA GLY A 165 1.62 9.98 20.29
C GLY A 165 1.57 11.13 19.28
N LYS A 166 1.44 10.85 17.97
CA LYS A 166 1.28 11.89 16.93
C LYS A 166 -0.18 12.05 16.54
N ARG A 167 -0.56 13.27 16.16
CA ARG A 167 -1.87 13.50 15.55
C ARG A 167 -1.91 12.94 14.13
N PHE A 168 -3.11 12.58 13.67
CA PHE A 168 -3.31 11.97 12.35
C PHE A 168 -2.78 12.82 11.18
N ASP A 169 -2.95 14.14 11.25
CA ASP A 169 -2.46 15.11 10.27
C ASP A 169 -0.91 15.17 10.21
N GLN A 170 -0.23 14.79 11.28
CA GLN A 170 1.23 14.78 11.37
C GLN A 170 1.86 13.46 10.88
N MET A 171 1.06 12.42 10.64
CA MET A 171 1.58 11.10 10.25
C MET A 171 2.12 11.10 8.82
N GLY A 172 1.60 11.97 7.94
CA GLY A 172 2.06 12.11 6.55
C GLY A 172 1.88 10.86 5.68
N LEU A 173 0.96 9.95 6.04
CA LEU A 173 0.82 8.64 5.39
C LEU A 173 0.40 8.72 3.92
N GLY A 174 -0.36 9.75 3.56
CA GLY A 174 -0.90 9.93 2.21
C GLY A 174 0.18 9.99 1.12
N ALA A 175 1.36 10.51 1.45
CA ALA A 175 2.51 10.59 0.54
C ALA A 175 2.99 9.20 0.04
N TYR A 176 2.69 8.14 0.79
CA TYR A 176 3.05 6.77 0.44
C TYR A 176 1.83 5.97 -0.04
N THR A 177 0.67 6.17 0.58
CA THR A 177 -0.55 5.42 0.27
C THR A 177 -1.11 5.77 -1.09
N ILE A 178 -1.17 7.07 -1.43
CA ILE A 178 -1.79 7.52 -2.68
C ILE A 178 -1.01 6.97 -3.89
N PRO A 179 0.32 7.16 -4.01
CA PRO A 179 1.06 6.62 -5.16
C PRO A 179 1.00 5.09 -5.23
N ALA A 180 1.02 4.39 -4.09
CA ALA A 180 0.87 2.94 -4.07
C ALA A 180 -0.49 2.48 -4.65
N TYR A 181 -1.58 3.20 -4.35
CA TYR A 181 -2.89 2.91 -4.95
C TYR A 181 -2.92 3.19 -6.45
N PHE A 182 -2.30 4.29 -6.91
CA PHE A 182 -2.21 4.57 -8.33
C PHE A 182 -1.42 3.50 -9.10
N ILE A 183 -0.32 3.01 -8.52
CA ILE A 183 0.47 1.93 -9.14
C ILE A 183 -0.34 0.64 -9.22
N MET A 184 -0.92 0.19 -8.10
CA MET A 184 -1.67 -1.08 -8.05
C MET A 184 -2.90 -1.06 -8.96
N ASN A 185 -3.71 0.00 -8.88
CA ASN A 185 -4.91 0.13 -9.71
C ASN A 185 -4.56 0.42 -11.18
N GLY A 186 -3.45 1.12 -11.45
CA GLY A 186 -2.94 1.32 -12.80
C GLY A 186 -2.51 0.00 -13.45
N MET A 187 -1.81 -0.87 -12.71
CA MET A 187 -1.49 -2.23 -13.16
C MET A 187 -2.77 -3.03 -13.40
N LEU A 188 -3.70 -3.06 -12.45
CA LEU A 188 -4.95 -3.80 -12.59
C LEU A 188 -5.77 -3.34 -13.81
N MET A 189 -5.92 -2.03 -13.99
CA MET A 189 -6.68 -1.47 -15.10
C MET A 189 -5.95 -1.62 -16.43
N GLY A 190 -4.61 -1.57 -16.44
CA GLY A 190 -3.81 -1.90 -17.62
C GLY A 190 -4.04 -3.33 -18.08
N SER A 191 -4.13 -4.29 -17.15
CA SER A 191 -4.50 -5.68 -17.46
C SER A 191 -5.89 -5.78 -18.06
N VAL A 192 -6.89 -5.08 -17.48
CA VAL A 192 -8.27 -5.06 -18.01
C VAL A 192 -8.32 -4.52 -19.44
N VAL A 193 -7.68 -3.37 -19.70
CA VAL A 193 -7.64 -2.78 -21.05
C VAL A 193 -6.94 -3.72 -22.03
N GLN A 194 -5.85 -4.36 -21.62
CA GLN A 194 -5.14 -5.30 -22.47
C GLN A 194 -5.99 -6.55 -22.80
N CYS A 195 -6.72 -7.10 -21.84
CA CYS A 195 -7.67 -8.18 -22.09
C CYS A 195 -8.73 -7.78 -23.12
N VAL A 196 -9.29 -6.56 -23.00
CA VAL A 196 -10.26 -6.04 -23.98
C VAL A 196 -9.62 -5.94 -25.37
N ARG A 197 -8.38 -5.44 -25.47
CA ARG A 197 -7.65 -5.37 -26.75
C ARG A 197 -7.43 -6.74 -27.39
N ILE A 198 -7.12 -7.76 -26.58
CA ILE A 198 -6.96 -9.14 -27.04
C ILE A 198 -8.30 -9.68 -27.56
N LEU A 199 -9.38 -9.52 -26.80
CA LEU A 199 -10.71 -9.98 -27.20
C LEU A 199 -11.18 -9.31 -28.50
N LEU A 200 -11.00 -7.99 -28.65
CA LEU A 200 -11.42 -7.26 -29.84
C LEU A 200 -10.63 -7.61 -31.11
N LYS A 201 -9.40 -8.13 -30.99
CA LYS A 201 -8.62 -8.60 -32.16
C LYS A 201 -8.97 -10.03 -32.59
N GLN A 202 -9.67 -10.80 -31.77
CA GLN A 202 -10.08 -12.18 -32.08
C GLN A 202 -11.35 -12.24 -32.93
N TYR A 203 -12.08 -11.13 -33.05
CA TYR A 203 -13.25 -10.95 -33.89
C TYR A 203 -12.92 -10.08 -35.11
#